data_AF-A0A2S6U252-F1
#
_entry.id   AF-A0A2S6U252-F1
#
_cell.length_a   1.000
_cell.length_b   1.000
_cell.length_c   1.000
_cell.angle_alpha   90.00
_cell.angle_beta   90.00
_cell.angle_gamma   90.00
#
_symmetry.space_group_name_H-M   'P 1'
#
loop_
_entity.id
_entity.type
_entity.pdbx_description
1 polymer ?
#
loop_
_entity_poly.entity_id
_entity_poly.type
_entity_poly.pdbx_seq_one_letter_code
_entity_poly.pdbx_strand_id
1 'polypeptide(L)'
;MTATKTPDIAAEIRVTAIAAKQAGKVLAQATSETKAAALRHGAAFLRARADALLDANAKDLAYAQTKGLSAAFTDRLTLNAARIEAMASGLEDVAELPEPVGRILDERTRPNGLRITRISVPLGVIGIIYES
;
A
#
# COMPACT_ATOMS: atom_id res chain seq x y z
N MET A 1 29.96 -13.23 22.79
CA MET A 1 28.62 -13.69 22.36
C MET A 1 27.62 -12.66 22.83
N THR A 2 27.31 -11.67 21.99
CA THR A 2 26.34 -10.61 22.30
C THR A 2 24.94 -11.19 22.15
N ALA A 3 24.19 -11.23 23.24
CA ALA A 3 22.79 -11.63 23.24
C ALA A 3 22.01 -10.69 22.31
N THR A 4 21.47 -11.23 21.21
CA THR A 4 20.55 -10.53 20.34
C THR A 4 19.30 -10.20 21.17
N LYS A 5 19.10 -8.92 21.47
CA LYS A 5 17.91 -8.43 22.16
C LYS A 5 16.69 -8.84 21.34
N THR A 6 15.80 -9.66 21.90
CA THR A 6 14.53 -10.00 21.26
C THR A 6 13.81 -8.71 20.91
N PRO A 7 13.47 -8.47 19.63
CA PRO A 7 12.78 -7.25 19.24
C PRO A 7 11.43 -7.16 19.95
N ASP A 8 11.16 -5.99 20.53
CA ASP A 8 9.84 -5.68 21.07
C ASP A 8 8.92 -5.34 19.90
N ILE A 9 8.27 -6.39 19.36
CA ILE A 9 7.38 -6.30 18.20
C ILE A 9 6.27 -5.27 18.45
N ALA A 10 5.75 -5.18 19.68
CA ALA A 10 4.71 -4.22 20.01
C ALA A 10 5.23 -2.78 19.94
N ALA A 11 6.47 -2.54 20.40
CA ALA A 11 7.11 -1.24 20.24
C ALA A 11 7.37 -0.89 18.76
N GLU A 12 7.82 -1.83 17.94
CA GLU A 12 8.07 -1.61 16.49
C GLU A 12 6.78 -1.29 15.72
N ILE A 13 5.71 -2.04 15.99
CA ILE A 13 4.38 -1.77 15.42
C ILE A 13 3.90 -0.39 15.85
N ARG A 14 4.08 -0.03 17.13
CA ARG A 14 3.67 1.28 17.64
C ARG A 14 4.41 2.42 16.95
N VAL A 15 5.72 2.29 16.75
CA VAL A 15 6.53 3.28 16.02
C VAL A 15 6.02 3.42 14.58
N THR A 16 5.80 2.30 13.88
CA THR A 16 5.30 2.29 12.50
C THR A 16 3.92 2.93 12.39
N ALA A 17 3.00 2.60 13.31
CA ALA A 17 1.66 3.16 13.34
C ALA A 17 1.64 4.67 13.62
N ILE A 18 2.52 5.18 14.48
CA ILE A 18 2.66 6.61 14.74
C ILE A 18 3.18 7.32 13.49
N ALA A 19 4.20 6.77 12.82
CA ALA A 19 4.73 7.33 11.58
C ALA A 19 3.66 7.35 10.47
N ALA A 20 2.91 6.25 10.31
CA ALA A 20 1.80 6.18 9.36
C ALA A 20 0.72 7.22 9.66
N LYS A 21 0.39 7.44 10.93
CA LYS A 21 -0.59 8.48 11.35
C LYS A 21 -0.10 9.89 11.01
N GLN A 22 1.20 10.16 11.15
CA GLN A 22 1.78 11.46 10.77
C GLN A 22 1.77 11.65 9.25
N ALA A 23 2.24 10.65 8.49
CA ALA A 23 2.25 10.68 7.03
C ALA A 23 0.83 10.77 6.44
N GLY A 24 -0.15 10.09 7.05
CA GLY A 24 -1.54 10.12 6.61
C GLY A 24 -2.17 11.52 6.61
N LYS A 25 -1.73 12.42 7.51
CA LYS A 25 -2.18 13.82 7.51
C LYS A 25 -1.69 14.57 6.28
N VAL A 26 -0.43 14.34 5.88
CA VAL A 26 0.16 14.94 4.68
C VAL A 26 -0.50 14.36 3.43
N LEU A 27 -0.68 13.04 3.39
CA LEU A 27 -1.32 12.36 2.26
C LEU A 27 -2.77 12.80 2.05
N ALA A 28 -3.52 13.07 3.12
CA ALA A 28 -4.89 13.58 3.04
C ALA A 28 -5.00 14.97 2.37
N GLN A 29 -3.90 15.72 2.30
CA GLN A 29 -3.83 17.04 1.65
C GLN A 29 -3.25 16.98 0.22
N ALA A 30 -2.75 15.82 -0.21
CA ALA A 30 -2.16 15.66 -1.54
C ALA A 30 -3.26 15.71 -2.62
N THR A 31 -2.94 16.38 -3.74
CA THR A 31 -3.85 16.47 -4.88
C THR A 31 -4.00 15.10 -5.57
N SER A 32 -5.08 14.95 -6.31
CA SER A 32 -5.34 13.74 -7.10
C SER A 32 -4.23 13.48 -8.12
N GLU A 33 -3.72 14.53 -8.75
CA GLU A 33 -2.63 14.45 -9.73
C GLU A 33 -1.34 13.95 -9.08
N THR A 34 -1.04 14.45 -7.87
CA THR A 34 0.16 14.04 -7.12
C THR A 34 0.08 12.57 -6.73
N LYS A 35 -1.08 12.11 -6.26
CA LYS A 35 -1.30 10.70 -5.90
C LYS A 35 -1.24 9.78 -7.13
N ALA A 36 -1.87 10.17 -8.24
CA ALA A 36 -1.81 9.43 -9.50
C ALA A 36 -0.38 9.36 -10.06
N ALA A 37 0.37 10.47 -10.00
CA ALA A 37 1.78 10.49 -10.41
C ALA A 37 2.64 9.55 -9.56
N ALA A 38 2.42 9.50 -8.25
CA ALA A 38 3.13 8.58 -7.35
C ALA A 38 2.85 7.11 -7.70
N LEU A 39 1.60 6.76 -8.01
CA LEU A 39 1.22 5.41 -8.44
C LEU A 39 1.88 5.01 -9.77
N ARG A 40 1.82 5.89 -10.79
CA ARG A 40 2.50 5.66 -12.08
C ARG A 40 4.02 5.56 -11.94
N HIS A 41 4.61 6.36 -11.07
CA HIS A 41 6.03 6.25 -10.75
C HIS A 41 6.35 4.91 -10.07
N GLY A 42 5.48 4.42 -9.18
CA GLY A 42 5.56 3.08 -8.60
C GLY A 42 5.54 1.99 -9.67
N ALA A 43 4.62 2.07 -10.64
CA ALA A 43 4.55 1.14 -11.77
C ALA A 43 5.84 1.12 -12.59
N ALA A 44 6.34 2.30 -12.98
CA ALA A 44 7.61 2.44 -13.69
C ALA A 44 8.80 1.88 -12.88
N PHE A 45 8.81 2.11 -11.58
CA PHE A 45 9.86 1.61 -10.68
C PHE A 45 9.85 0.09 -10.56
N LEU A 46 8.67 -0.54 -10.46
CA LEU A 46 8.54 -2.01 -10.46
C LEU A 46 9.14 -2.61 -11.72
N ARG A 47 8.80 -2.06 -12.90
CA ARG A 47 9.34 -2.53 -14.19
C ARG A 47 10.85 -2.32 -14.27
N ALA A 48 11.35 -1.15 -13.90
CA ALA A 48 12.78 -0.82 -13.93
C ALA A 48 13.63 -1.66 -12.95
N ARG A 49 13.01 -2.24 -11.91
CA ARG A 49 13.67 -3.06 -10.89
C ARG A 49 13.25 -4.53 -10.95
N ALA A 50 12.62 -4.97 -12.03
CA ALA A 50 12.07 -6.33 -12.14
C ALA A 50 13.12 -7.40 -11.84
N ASP A 51 14.31 -7.31 -12.44
CA ASP A 51 15.39 -8.28 -12.21
C ASP A 51 15.82 -8.33 -10.74
N ALA A 52 15.98 -7.16 -10.10
CA ALA A 52 16.35 -7.10 -8.69
C ALA A 52 15.27 -7.68 -7.76
N LEU A 53 13.98 -7.53 -8.12
CA LEU A 53 12.86 -8.12 -7.39
C LEU A 53 12.82 -9.64 -7.54
N LEU A 54 13.08 -10.15 -8.76
CA LEU A 54 13.16 -11.59 -9.02
C LEU A 54 14.34 -12.24 -8.29
N ASP A 55 15.51 -11.59 -8.28
CA ASP A 55 16.68 -12.04 -7.54
C ASP A 55 16.45 -12.08 -6.02
N ALA A 56 15.70 -11.10 -5.49
CA ALA A 56 15.31 -11.09 -4.09
C ALA A 56 14.31 -12.23 -3.79
N ASN A 57 13.27 -12.38 -4.62
CA ASN A 57 12.27 -13.43 -4.45
C ASN A 57 12.85 -14.84 -4.56
N ALA A 58 13.85 -15.05 -5.43
CA ALA A 58 14.55 -16.33 -5.52
C ALA A 58 15.21 -16.74 -4.18
N LYS A 59 15.73 -15.76 -3.41
CA LYS A 59 16.30 -16.01 -2.08
C LYS A 59 15.20 -16.38 -1.08
N ASP A 60 14.04 -15.74 -1.17
CA ASP A 60 12.87 -16.06 -0.33
C ASP A 60 12.34 -17.47 -0.64
N LEU A 61 12.28 -17.86 -1.91
CA LEU A 61 11.89 -19.20 -2.34
C LEU A 61 12.89 -20.27 -1.87
N ALA A 62 14.18 -20.00 -1.95
CA ALA A 62 15.20 -20.90 -1.42
C ALA A 62 15.06 -21.07 0.10
N TYR A 63 14.82 -19.97 0.83
CA TYR A 63 14.55 -20.03 2.27
C TYR A 63 13.26 -20.80 2.58
N ALA A 64 12.19 -20.56 1.83
CA ALA A 64 10.91 -21.24 1.96
C ALA A 64 11.03 -22.77 1.82
N GLN A 65 11.86 -23.23 0.88
CA GLN A 65 12.15 -24.65 0.70
C GLN A 65 12.81 -25.25 1.95
N THR A 66 13.75 -24.53 2.60
CA THR A 66 14.36 -25.00 3.86
C THR A 66 13.37 -25.11 5.02
N LYS A 67 12.24 -24.40 4.95
CA LYS A 67 11.18 -24.39 5.96
C LYS A 67 10.08 -25.42 5.69
N GLY A 68 10.14 -26.15 4.58
CA GLY A 68 9.13 -27.15 4.23
C GLY A 68 7.76 -26.56 3.93
N LEU A 69 7.70 -25.34 3.39
CA LEU A 69 6.44 -24.71 2.99
C LEU A 69 5.73 -25.54 1.91
N SER A 70 4.39 -25.51 1.92
CA SER A 70 3.61 -26.27 0.94
C SER A 70 3.81 -25.73 -0.48
N ALA A 71 3.50 -26.56 -1.49
CA ALA A 71 3.55 -26.14 -2.89
C ALA A 71 2.62 -24.94 -3.16
N ALA A 72 1.45 -24.87 -2.51
CA ALA A 72 0.51 -23.76 -2.66
C ALA A 72 1.06 -22.45 -2.08
N PHE A 73 1.71 -22.50 -0.91
CA PHE A 73 2.37 -21.35 -0.31
C PHE A 73 3.55 -20.87 -1.16
N THR A 74 4.33 -21.81 -1.70
CA THR A 74 5.46 -21.50 -2.58
C THR A 74 4.99 -20.85 -3.88
N ASP A 75 3.90 -21.34 -4.48
CA ASP A 75 3.32 -20.71 -5.68
C ASP A 75 2.88 -19.28 -5.39
N ARG A 76 2.16 -19.01 -4.30
CA ARG A 76 1.74 -17.65 -3.93
C ARG A 76 2.92 -16.70 -3.64
N LEU A 77 3.99 -17.22 -3.04
CA LEU A 77 5.22 -16.48 -2.78
C LEU A 77 6.01 -16.16 -4.07
N THR A 78 5.85 -16.97 -5.12
CA THR A 78 6.66 -16.85 -6.34
C THR A 78 6.36 -15.55 -7.10
N LEU A 79 7.40 -14.80 -7.46
CA LEU A 79 7.31 -13.72 -8.45
C LEU A 79 7.87 -14.18 -9.79
N ASN A 80 7.29 -13.66 -10.85
CA ASN A 80 7.80 -13.79 -12.21
C ASN A 80 7.54 -12.47 -12.96
N ALA A 81 8.10 -12.33 -14.16
CA ALA A 81 7.96 -11.12 -14.95
C ALA A 81 6.48 -10.74 -15.19
N ALA A 82 5.61 -11.71 -15.46
CA ALA A 82 4.19 -11.46 -15.68
C ALA A 82 3.47 -10.96 -14.41
N ARG A 83 3.81 -11.49 -13.23
CA ARG A 83 3.26 -11.02 -11.94
C ARG A 83 3.74 -9.62 -11.61
N ILE A 84 5.01 -9.29 -11.89
CA ILE A 84 5.54 -7.93 -11.71
C ILE A 84 4.84 -6.95 -12.65
N GLU A 85 4.65 -7.33 -13.92
CA GLU A 85 3.90 -6.51 -14.86
C GLU A 85 2.45 -6.31 -14.42
N ALA A 86 1.78 -7.37 -13.94
CA ALA A 86 0.41 -7.25 -13.42
C ALA A 86 0.34 -6.31 -12.20
N MET A 87 1.34 -6.31 -11.31
CA MET A 87 1.41 -5.34 -10.21
C MET A 87 1.59 -3.91 -10.72
N ALA A 88 2.44 -3.70 -11.72
CA ALA A 88 2.65 -2.38 -12.32
C ALA A 88 1.39 -1.86 -13.02
N SER A 89 0.75 -2.69 -13.84
CA SER A 89 -0.53 -2.38 -14.49
C SER A 89 -1.61 -2.06 -13.46
N GLY A 90 -1.71 -2.83 -12.37
CA GLY A 90 -2.68 -2.56 -11.32
C GLY A 90 -2.49 -1.20 -10.63
N LEU A 91 -1.26 -0.72 -10.50
CA LEU A 91 -1.00 0.65 -10.01
C LEU A 91 -1.46 1.72 -11.02
N GLU A 92 -1.28 1.47 -12.31
CA GLU A 92 -1.75 2.35 -13.39
C GLU A 92 -3.27 2.40 -13.45
N ASP A 93 -3.94 1.25 -13.38
CA ASP A 93 -5.40 1.13 -13.33
C ASP A 93 -5.97 1.94 -12.15
N VAL A 94 -5.36 1.83 -10.97
CA VAL A 94 -5.79 2.60 -9.79
C VAL A 94 -5.54 4.10 -9.98
N ALA A 95 -4.47 4.49 -10.69
CA ALA A 95 -4.16 5.89 -10.97
C ALA A 95 -5.15 6.56 -11.95
N GLU A 96 -5.93 5.76 -12.68
CA GLU A 96 -6.98 6.22 -13.59
C GLU A 96 -8.35 6.34 -12.91
N LEU A 97 -8.53 5.75 -11.73
CA LEU A 97 -9.79 5.81 -11.01
C LEU A 97 -10.12 7.24 -10.57
N PRO A 98 -11.41 7.63 -10.58
CA PRO A 98 -11.84 8.92 -10.06
C PRO A 98 -11.45 9.10 -8.60
N GLU A 99 -11.05 10.32 -8.23
CA GLU A 99 -10.66 10.65 -6.87
C GLU A 99 -11.79 10.30 -5.86
N PRO A 100 -11.54 9.40 -4.89
CA PRO A 100 -12.56 9.03 -3.94
C PRO A 100 -12.77 10.06 -2.82
N VAL A 101 -11.78 10.92 -2.54
CA VAL A 101 -11.77 11.89 -1.42
C VAL A 101 -12.24 13.28 -1.86
N GLY A 102 -12.94 14.01 -1.00
CA GLY A 102 -13.44 15.35 -1.29
C GLY A 102 -14.73 15.40 -2.13
N ARG A 103 -15.31 14.26 -2.50
CA ARG A 103 -16.60 14.20 -3.20
C ARG A 103 -17.73 14.68 -2.30
N ILE A 104 -18.61 15.51 -2.85
CA ILE A 104 -19.88 15.89 -2.20
C ILE A 104 -20.85 14.72 -2.34
N LEU A 105 -21.30 14.18 -1.22
CA LEU A 105 -22.23 13.04 -1.13
C LEU A 105 -23.67 13.49 -0.90
N ASP A 106 -23.87 14.68 -0.35
CA ASP A 106 -25.18 15.32 -0.11
C ASP A 106 -24.95 16.82 0.09
N GLU A 107 -25.84 17.65 -0.45
CA GLU A 107 -25.84 19.09 -0.22
C GLU A 107 -27.26 19.62 -0.11
N ARG A 108 -27.53 20.42 0.93
CA ARG A 108 -28.84 21.04 1.14
C ARG A 108 -28.72 22.40 1.82
N THR A 109 -29.63 23.30 1.45
CA THR A 109 -29.78 24.61 2.09
C THR A 109 -31.04 24.61 2.96
N ARG A 110 -30.88 25.00 4.23
CA ARG A 110 -32.00 25.14 5.16
C ARG A 110 -32.76 26.45 4.91
N PRO A 111 -34.05 26.56 5.31
CA PRO A 111 -34.83 27.80 5.16
C PRO A 111 -34.21 29.04 5.82
N ASN A 112 -33.33 28.86 6.81
CA ASN A 112 -32.57 29.92 7.47
C ASN A 112 -31.25 30.30 6.75
N GLY A 113 -31.01 29.77 5.55
CA GLY A 113 -29.81 30.05 4.74
C GLY A 113 -28.59 29.17 5.05
N LEU A 114 -28.66 28.25 6.03
CA LEU A 114 -27.53 27.37 6.34
C LEU A 114 -27.31 26.33 5.24
N ARG A 115 -26.12 26.32 4.64
CA ARG A 115 -25.68 25.29 3.69
C ARG A 115 -25.02 24.14 4.43
N ILE A 116 -25.54 22.94 4.25
CA ILE A 116 -25.04 21.70 4.86
C ILE A 116 -24.55 20.80 3.73
N THR A 117 -23.28 20.43 3.78
CA THR A 117 -22.63 19.56 2.79
C THR A 117 -22.01 18.36 3.50
N ARG A 118 -22.27 17.16 2.99
CA ARG A 118 -21.61 15.93 3.42
C ARG A 118 -20.54 15.58 2.41
N ILE A 119 -19.29 15.49 2.85
CA ILE A 119 -18.13 15.22 1.98
C ILE A 119 -17.44 13.92 2.39
N SER A 120 -16.87 13.19 1.42
CA SER A 120 -16.04 12.02 1.68
C SER A 120 -14.65 12.41 2.18
N VAL A 121 -14.15 11.74 3.22
CA VAL A 121 -12.81 11.93 3.80
C VAL A 121 -12.09 10.59 3.91
N PRO A 122 -10.74 10.56 3.98
CA PRO A 122 -10.01 9.32 4.22
C PRO A 122 -10.37 8.71 5.58
N LEU A 123 -10.36 7.38 5.68
CA LEU A 123 -10.54 6.67 6.97
C LEU A 123 -9.40 6.96 7.95
N GLY A 124 -8.19 7.22 7.45
CA GLY A 124 -6.98 7.41 8.24
C GLY A 124 -5.94 6.35 7.90
N VAL A 125 -5.48 5.62 8.92
CA VAL A 125 -4.47 4.56 8.76
C VAL A 125 -5.16 3.21 8.60
N ILE A 126 -4.76 2.45 7.58
CA ILE A 126 -5.22 1.08 7.33
C ILE A 126 -4.05 0.13 7.57
N GLY A 127 -4.23 -0.83 8.48
CA GLY A 127 -3.30 -1.95 8.66
C GLY A 127 -3.67 -3.09 7.73
N ILE A 128 -2.74 -3.52 6.88
CA ILE A 128 -2.93 -4.66 5.98
C ILE A 128 -2.10 -5.82 6.50
N ILE A 129 -2.78 -6.88 6.96
CA ILE A 129 -2.15 -8.15 7.38
C ILE A 129 -2.50 -9.17 6.30
N TYR A 130 -1.48 -9.75 5.69
CA TYR A 130 -1.63 -10.76 4.65
C TYR A 130 -0.73 -11.96 4.96
N GLU A 131 -1.18 -13.12 4.52
CA GLU A 131 -0.34 -14.29 4.37
C GLU A 131 -0.02 -14.43 2.88
N SER A 132 1.25 -14.71 2.56
CA SER A 132 1.60 -15.38 1.30
C SER A 132 0.98 -16.76 1.31
#